data_AF-A0A943IVR8-F1
#
_entry.id   AF-A0A943IVR8-F1
#
_cell.length_a   1.000
_cell.length_b   1.000
_cell.length_c   1.000
_cell.angle_alpha   90.00
_cell.angle_beta   90.00
_cell.angle_gamma   90.00
#
_symmetry.space_group_name_H-M   'P 1'
#
loop_
_entity.id
_entity.type
_entity.pdbx_description
1 polymer ?
#
loop_
_entity_poly.entity_id
_entity_poly.type
_entity_poly.pdbx_seq_one_letter_code
_entity_poly.pdbx_strand_id
1 'polypeptide(L)'
;MTDQELKECIAEVKHSAIPEQSKEKTINTLQNNRWIPCSERLPEDSLNSVIGWDEFRERCCFVQYYKGRWIFGNDDDIVNIIAWRPLPEPYKESD
;
A
#
# COMPACT_ATOMS: atom_id res chain seq x y z
N MET A 1 -8.71 5.03 4.71
CA MET A 1 -8.64 4.34 6.01
C MET A 1 -7.47 4.90 6.78
N THR A 2 -7.76 5.53 7.92
CA THR A 2 -6.77 6.01 8.88
C THR A 2 -6.19 4.84 9.67
N ASP A 3 -5.08 5.07 10.38
CA ASP A 3 -4.52 4.05 11.27
C ASP A 3 -5.47 3.64 12.40
N GLN A 4 -6.32 4.55 12.85
CA GLN A 4 -7.31 4.27 13.89
C GLN A 4 -8.41 3.34 13.36
N GLU A 5 -8.98 3.67 12.20
CA GLU A 5 -9.97 2.82 11.53
C GLU A 5 -9.41 1.42 11.24
N LEU A 6 -8.14 1.33 10.81
CA LEU A 6 -7.49 0.03 10.59
C LEU A 6 -7.38 -0.78 11.89
N LYS A 7 -7.01 -0.15 13.01
CA LYS A 7 -6.90 -0.82 14.32
C LYS A 7 -8.25 -1.35 14.78
N GLU A 8 -9.30 -0.57 14.59
CA GLU A 8 -10.68 -0.94 14.91
C GLU A 8 -11.13 -2.14 14.07
N CYS A 9 -10.96 -2.10 12.75
CA CYS A 9 -11.29 -3.23 11.87
C CYS A 9 -10.52 -4.50 12.24
N ILE A 10 -9.21 -4.39 12.55
CA ILE A 10 -8.42 -5.55 12.98
C ILE A 10 -8.95 -6.12 14.31
N ALA A 11 -9.34 -5.27 15.26
CA ALA A 11 -9.90 -5.72 16.53
C ALA A 11 -11.24 -6.45 16.33
N GLU A 12 -12.13 -5.93 15.49
CA GLU A 12 -13.39 -6.57 15.13
C GLU A 12 -13.17 -7.97 14.52
N VAL A 13 -12.23 -8.09 13.57
CA VAL A 13 -11.90 -9.38 12.94
C VAL A 13 -11.39 -10.37 13.98
N LYS A 14 -10.50 -9.95 14.88
CA LYS A 14 -9.94 -10.81 15.94
C LYS A 14 -11.03 -11.38 16.86
N HIS A 15 -12.01 -10.55 17.22
CA HIS A 15 -13.10 -10.92 18.13
C HIS A 15 -14.31 -11.56 17.43
N SER A 16 -14.32 -11.62 16.10
CA SER A 16 -15.39 -12.28 15.34
C SER A 16 -15.40 -13.81 15.51
N ALA A 17 -16.55 -14.41 15.19
CA ALA A 17 -16.76 -15.86 15.29
C ALA A 17 -16.22 -16.66 14.08
N ILE A 18 -15.49 -16.03 13.14
CA ILE A 18 -14.98 -16.72 11.95
C ILE A 18 -13.77 -17.62 12.28
N PRO A 19 -13.44 -18.63 11.45
CA PRO A 19 -12.28 -19.48 11.66
C PRO A 19 -10.96 -18.68 11.72
N GLU A 20 -10.01 -19.13 12.53
CA GLU A 20 -8.75 -18.41 12.77
C GLU A 20 -7.95 -18.15 11.47
N GLN A 21 -7.89 -19.14 10.58
CA GLN A 21 -7.26 -18.98 9.27
C GLN A 21 -7.90 -17.85 8.43
N SER A 22 -9.22 -17.69 8.53
CA SER A 22 -9.93 -16.61 7.85
C SER A 22 -9.65 -15.26 8.49
N LYS A 23 -9.48 -15.20 9.82
CA LYS A 23 -9.05 -13.98 10.52
C LYS A 23 -7.66 -13.56 10.06
N GLU A 24 -6.69 -14.47 10.08
CA GLU A 24 -5.32 -14.20 9.62
C GLU A 24 -5.30 -13.66 8.19
N LYS A 25 -6.00 -14.32 7.27
CA LYS A 25 -6.10 -13.88 5.88
C LYS A 25 -6.69 -12.47 5.77
N THR A 26 -7.73 -12.18 6.55
CA THR A 26 -8.41 -10.87 6.53
C THR A 26 -7.53 -9.78 7.11
N ILE A 27 -6.87 -10.04 8.25
CA ILE A 27 -5.94 -9.11 8.90
C ILE A 27 -4.76 -8.80 7.96
N ASN A 28 -4.16 -9.82 7.34
CA ASN A 28 -3.08 -9.63 6.37
C ASN A 28 -3.54 -8.78 5.18
N THR A 29 -4.76 -9.02 4.68
CA THR A 29 -5.35 -8.23 3.59
C THR A 29 -5.56 -6.77 4.00
N LEU A 30 -6.06 -6.50 5.21
CA LEU A 30 -6.26 -5.15 5.73
C LEU A 30 -4.91 -4.42 5.89
N GLN A 31 -3.91 -5.10 6.44
CA GLN A 31 -2.57 -4.55 6.64
C GLN A 31 -1.87 -4.26 5.31
N ASN A 32 -1.98 -5.13 4.31
CA ASN A 32 -1.36 -4.92 3.00
C ASN A 32 -2.04 -3.82 2.18
N ASN A 33 -3.30 -3.48 2.49
CA ASN A 33 -4.05 -2.45 1.78
C ASN A 33 -3.93 -1.04 2.39
N ARG A 34 -3.24 -0.87 3.52
CA ARG A 34 -3.07 0.45 4.14
C ARG A 34 -2.05 1.30 3.39
N TRP A 35 -2.12 2.61 3.58
CA TRP A 35 -1.04 3.51 3.21
C TRP A 35 0.10 3.42 4.23
N ILE A 36 1.33 3.41 3.73
CA ILE A 36 2.56 3.38 4.49
C ILE A 36 3.26 4.72 4.26
N PRO A 37 3.33 5.60 5.27
CA PRO A 37 4.10 6.83 5.17
C PRO A 37 5.58 6.52 4.87
N CYS A 38 6.21 7.32 4.01
CA CYS A 38 7.62 7.15 3.68
C CYS A 38 8.54 7.32 4.91
N SER A 39 8.10 8.09 5.91
CA SER A 39 8.76 8.23 7.20
C SER A 39 8.70 6.98 8.08
N GLU A 40 7.72 6.10 7.86
CA GLU A 40 7.62 4.81 8.54
C GLU A 40 8.56 3.80 7.87
N ARG A 41 8.40 3.64 6.54
CA ARG A 41 9.19 2.70 5.74
C ARG A 41 9.08 3.03 4.26
N LEU A 42 10.16 2.84 3.53
CA LEU A 42 10.18 2.90 2.06
C LEU A 42 9.85 1.54 1.42
N PRO A 43 9.41 1.49 0.16
CA PRO A 43 9.30 0.23 -0.57
C PRO A 43 10.65 -0.47 -0.71
N GLU A 44 10.62 -1.73 -1.10
CA GLU A 44 11.82 -2.43 -1.54
C GLU A 44 12.41 -1.74 -2.77
N ASP A 45 13.74 -1.60 -2.78
CA ASP A 45 14.48 -1.07 -3.92
C ASP A 45 14.35 -2.05 -5.09
N SER A 46 13.47 -1.74 -6.05
CA SER A 46 13.11 -2.64 -7.13
C SER A 46 12.54 -1.88 -8.33
N LEU A 47 12.44 -2.56 -9.47
CA LEU A 47 11.76 -2.05 -10.66
C LEU A 47 10.23 -2.26 -10.62
N ASN A 48 9.69 -2.74 -9.50
CA ASN A 48 8.25 -2.94 -9.35
C ASN A 48 7.57 -1.64 -8.94
N SER A 49 6.42 -1.38 -9.55
CA SER A 49 5.63 -0.20 -9.23
C SER A 49 4.81 -0.39 -7.95
N VAL A 50 4.59 0.70 -7.25
CA VAL A 50 3.64 0.85 -6.14
C VAL A 50 2.69 2.00 -6.44
N ILE A 51 1.61 2.10 -5.66
CA ILE A 51 0.78 3.31 -5.68
C ILE A 51 1.37 4.28 -4.66
N GLY A 52 1.78 5.47 -5.12
CA GLY A 52 2.27 6.57 -4.29
C GLY A 52 1.27 7.71 -4.21
N TRP A 53 1.25 8.42 -3.08
CA TRP A 53 0.58 9.71 -2.93
C TRP A 53 1.59 10.83 -3.13
N ASP A 54 1.45 11.56 -4.23
CA ASP A 54 2.32 12.68 -4.59
C ASP A 54 1.76 13.97 -3.99
N GLU A 55 2.47 14.54 -3.00
CA GLU A 55 2.09 15.78 -2.33
C GLU A 55 2.11 16.97 -3.28
N PHE A 56 3.01 17.00 -4.28
CA PHE A 56 3.07 18.12 -5.23
C PHE A 56 1.86 18.18 -6.16
N ARG A 57 1.27 17.01 -6.48
CA ARG A 57 0.16 16.89 -7.44
C ARG A 57 -1.17 16.59 -6.77
N GLU A 58 -1.18 16.43 -5.44
CA GLU A 58 -2.34 16.07 -4.62
C GLU A 58 -3.12 14.88 -5.17
N ARG A 59 -2.41 13.84 -5.66
CA ARG A 59 -3.03 12.68 -6.30
C ARG A 59 -2.23 11.39 -6.13
N CYS A 60 -2.92 10.27 -6.33
CA CYS A 60 -2.29 8.96 -6.49
C CYS A 60 -1.55 8.85 -7.83
N CYS A 61 -0.41 8.18 -7.84
CA CYS A 61 0.37 7.86 -9.04
C CYS A 61 1.02 6.48 -8.93
N PHE A 62 1.37 5.88 -10.08
CA PHE A 62 2.19 4.67 -10.12
C PHE A 62 3.66 5.07 -10.19
N VAL A 63 4.44 4.67 -9.20
CA VAL A 63 5.85 5.03 -9.03
C VAL A 63 6.69 3.83 -8.65
N GLN A 64 7.98 3.88 -8.93
CA GLN A 64 8.96 2.89 -8.49
C GLN A 64 9.90 3.51 -7.47
N TYR A 65 10.38 2.72 -6.52
CA TYR A 65 11.47 3.11 -5.63
C TYR A 65 12.71 2.33 -6.03
N TYR A 66 13.67 3.00 -6.68
CA TYR A 66 14.85 2.36 -7.23
C TYR A 66 16.11 3.19 -7.01
N LYS A 67 17.20 2.55 -6.59
CA LYS A 67 18.48 3.19 -6.24
C LYS A 67 18.31 4.36 -5.26
N GLY A 68 17.47 4.16 -4.26
CA GLY A 68 17.25 5.16 -3.20
C GLY A 68 16.38 6.37 -3.58
N ARG A 69 15.69 6.36 -4.72
CA ARG A 69 14.82 7.47 -5.15
C ARG A 69 13.52 7.01 -5.79
N TRP A 70 12.55 7.91 -5.81
CA TRP A 70 11.28 7.73 -6.52
C TRP A 70 11.44 8.02 -8.01
N ILE A 71 10.89 7.14 -8.83
CA ILE A 71 10.86 7.25 -10.29
C ILE A 71 9.40 7.25 -10.74
N PHE A 72 9.02 8.24 -11.55
CA PHE A 72 7.71 8.36 -12.16
C PHE A 72 7.80 8.36 -13.68
N GLY A 73 7.03 7.51 -14.35
CA GLY A 73 7.05 7.37 -15.80
C GLY A 73 8.46 7.03 -16.32
N ASN A 74 9.00 7.91 -17.17
CA ASN A 74 10.33 7.77 -17.76
C ASN A 74 11.44 8.47 -16.95
N ASP A 75 11.18 8.84 -15.69
CA ASP A 75 12.12 9.53 -14.80
C ASP A 75 12.41 11.00 -15.15
N ASP A 76 11.56 11.62 -15.97
CA ASP A 76 11.69 13.04 -16.36
C ASP A 76 11.00 14.00 -15.37
N ASP A 77 10.13 13.46 -14.52
CA ASP A 77 9.28 14.21 -13.60
C ASP A 77 9.76 14.08 -12.16
N ILE A 78 9.86 15.22 -11.46
CA ILE A 78 10.05 15.24 -10.01
C ILE A 78 8.71 14.90 -9.34
N VAL A 79 8.76 14.00 -8.36
CA VAL A 79 7.62 13.62 -7.50
C VAL A 79 8.00 13.78 -6.02
N ASN A 80 7.00 14.10 -5.18
CA ASN A 80 7.16 14.12 -3.74
C ASN A 80 6.21 13.09 -3.12
N ILE A 81 6.65 11.84 -3.11
CA ILE A 81 5.87 10.73 -2.58
C ILE A 81 6.03 10.69 -1.06
N ILE A 82 4.95 10.99 -0.35
CA ILE A 82 4.93 11.03 1.13
C ILE A 82 4.34 9.76 1.76
N ALA A 83 3.59 8.99 0.99
CA ALA A 83 3.05 7.69 1.39
C ALA A 83 2.89 6.76 0.18
N TRP A 84 2.95 5.45 0.41
CA TRP A 84 2.80 4.44 -0.64
C TRP A 84 2.03 3.21 -0.15
N ARG A 85 1.59 2.38 -1.09
CA ARG A 85 1.03 1.05 -0.80
C ARG A 85 1.33 0.08 -1.95
N PRO A 86 1.44 -1.23 -1.69
CA PRO A 86 1.61 -2.20 -2.77
C PRO A 86 0.42 -2.16 -3.74
N LEU A 87 0.67 -2.64 -4.96
CA LEU A 87 -0.38 -2.89 -5.93
C LEU A 87 -1.36 -3.95 -5.40
N PRO A 88 -2.65 -3.87 -5.78
CA PRO A 88 -3.57 -4.96 -5.51
C PRO A 88 -3.10 -6.24 -6.22
N GLU A 89 -3.62 -7.37 -5.77
CA GLU A 89 -3.46 -8.64 -6.50
C GLU A 89 -3.84 -8.45 -7.98
N PRO A 90 -3.07 -9.03 -8.93
CA PRO A 90 -3.39 -8.94 -10.34
C PRO A 90 -4.82 -9.39 -10.63
N TYR A 91 -5.49 -8.69 -11.56
CA TYR A 91 -6.80 -9.13 -12.04
C TYR A 91 -6.71 -10.57 -12.57
N LYS A 92 -7.63 -11.40 -12.10
CA LYS A 92 -7.85 -12.77 -12.60
C LYS A 92 -9.30 -12.82 -13.04
N GLU A 93 -9.52 -13.06 -14.32
CA GLU A 93 -10.86 -13.37 -14.82
C GLU A 93 -11.35 -14.64 -14.12
N SER A 94 -12.62 -14.66 -13.73
CA SER A 94 -13.23 -15.88 -13.20
C SER A 94 -13.61 -16.71 -14.41
N ASP A 95 -13.14 -17.97 -14.46
CA ASP A 95 -13.58 -18.93 -15.49
C ASP A 95 -15.11 -19.11 -15.49
#